data_AF-A0A3E0Q5N4-F1
#
_entry.id   AF-A0A3E0Q5N4-F1
#
_cell.length_a   1.000
_cell.length_b   1.000
_cell.length_c   1.000
_cell.angle_alpha   90.00
_cell.angle_beta   90.00
_cell.angle_gamma   90.00
#
_symmetry.space_group_name_H-M   'P 1'
#
loop_
_entity.id
_entity.type
_entity.pdbx_description
1 polymer ?
#
loop_
_entity_poly.entity_id
_entity_poly.type
_entity_poly.pdbx_seq_one_letter_code
_entity_poly.pdbx_strand_id
1 'polypeptide(L)'
;MLGVLQVHYAQTSWSHVVCGPWGCGPPAEALAACHAAWLLVLAPITGLMIGYLPSSKIRIIAVAALALGFGGVIGVGVWQYFAWWTPASERAREYVVQRYFFSLACLVDFPAVQLLISGVVLRIGAILKSRRERADGIDHSSNSSLAAEDAVSVARTAT
;
A
#
# COMPACT_ATOMS: atom_id res chain seq x y z
N MET A 1 -22.53 -10.09 -14.94
CA MET A 1 -21.33 -10.06 -15.80
C MET A 1 -21.67 -9.67 -17.25
N LEU A 2 -22.33 -8.52 -17.49
CA LEU A 2 -22.64 -8.03 -18.85
C LEU A 2 -21.82 -6.79 -19.25
N GLY A 3 -21.08 -6.17 -18.31
CA GLY A 3 -20.29 -4.97 -18.56
C GLY A 3 -18.88 -5.18 -19.13
N VAL A 4 -18.40 -6.42 -19.27
CA VAL A 4 -17.00 -6.70 -19.65
C VAL A 4 -16.81 -6.82 -21.18
N LEU A 5 -17.86 -7.11 -21.95
CA LEU A 5 -17.73 -7.35 -23.40
C LEU A 5 -17.61 -6.09 -24.26
N GLN A 6 -17.98 -4.91 -23.77
CA GLN A 6 -17.94 -3.67 -24.58
C GLN A 6 -16.59 -2.93 -24.56
N VAL A 7 -15.65 -3.33 -23.70
CA VAL A 7 -14.32 -2.69 -23.66
C VAL A 7 -13.45 -3.10 -24.85
N HIS A 8 -13.77 -4.20 -25.53
CA HIS A 8 -12.97 -4.72 -26.64
C HIS A 8 -12.96 -3.82 -27.90
N TYR A 9 -13.92 -2.90 -28.04
CA TYR A 9 -13.97 -1.98 -29.19
C TYR A 9 -13.26 -0.65 -28.95
N ALA A 10 -12.77 -0.39 -27.74
CA ALA A 10 -11.87 0.72 -27.48
C ALA A 10 -10.44 0.33 -27.91
N GLN A 11 -10.19 0.30 -29.22
CA GLN A 11 -8.82 0.26 -29.75
C GLN A 11 -8.16 1.60 -29.46
N THR A 12 -7.63 1.74 -28.26
CA THR A 12 -6.78 2.85 -27.87
C THR A 12 -5.38 2.65 -28.46
N SER A 13 -4.66 3.75 -28.68
CA SER A 13 -3.29 3.75 -29.19
C SER A 13 -2.27 3.01 -28.31
N TRP A 14 -2.69 2.46 -27.17
CA TRP A 14 -1.83 1.82 -26.17
C TRP A 14 -1.83 0.29 -26.22
N SER A 15 -2.60 -0.30 -27.14
CA SER A 15 -2.80 -1.76 -27.24
C SER A 15 -1.55 -2.56 -27.66
N HIS A 16 -0.43 -1.91 -28.01
CA HIS A 16 0.82 -2.57 -28.40
C HIS A 16 2.10 -1.90 -27.86
N VAL A 17 2.00 -0.93 -26.93
CA VAL A 17 3.22 -0.22 -26.44
C VAL A 17 4.10 -1.11 -25.58
N VAL A 18 3.55 -2.23 -25.08
CA VAL A 18 4.23 -3.14 -24.17
C VAL A 18 4.45 -4.50 -24.85
N CYS A 19 5.17 -4.47 -25.97
CA CYS A 19 5.72 -5.66 -26.61
C CYS A 19 7.24 -5.66 -26.49
N GLY A 20 7.84 -6.83 -26.30
CA GLY A 20 9.28 -6.99 -26.23
C GLY A 20 9.74 -8.37 -26.72
N PRO A 21 11.02 -8.74 -26.50
CA PRO A 21 11.54 -10.07 -26.82
C PRO A 21 10.80 -11.24 -26.14
N TRP A 22 9.94 -10.92 -25.17
CA TRP A 22 9.07 -11.84 -24.45
C TRP A 22 7.64 -11.95 -25.01
N GLY A 23 7.38 -11.36 -26.18
CA GLY A 23 6.04 -11.26 -26.75
C GLY A 23 5.30 -10.01 -26.30
N CYS A 24 4.01 -9.95 -26.64
CA CYS A 24 3.13 -8.86 -26.29
C CYS A 24 2.34 -9.19 -25.02
N GLY A 25 2.23 -8.21 -24.14
CA GLY A 25 1.37 -8.30 -22.96
C GLY A 25 -0.10 -8.04 -23.24
N PRO A 26 -0.94 -8.13 -22.20
CA PRO A 26 -2.31 -7.65 -22.27
C PRO A 26 -2.35 -6.12 -22.52
N PRO A 27 -3.48 -5.57 -23.01
CA PRO A 27 -3.66 -4.13 -23.16
C PRO A 27 -3.41 -3.39 -21.85
N ALA A 28 -2.76 -2.22 -21.91
CA ALA A 28 -2.39 -1.45 -20.73
C ALA A 28 -3.63 -1.01 -19.92
N GLU A 29 -4.75 -0.78 -20.59
CA GLU A 29 -6.05 -0.44 -20.00
C GLU A 29 -6.58 -1.57 -19.12
N ALA A 30 -6.40 -2.82 -19.55
CA ALA A 30 -6.84 -3.98 -18.78
C ALA A 30 -6.02 -4.11 -17.49
N LEU A 31 -4.70 -3.93 -17.57
CA LEU A 31 -3.83 -3.92 -16.39
C LEU A 31 -4.18 -2.77 -15.43
N ALA A 32 -4.39 -1.57 -15.97
CA ALA A 32 -4.80 -0.40 -15.20
C ALA A 32 -6.14 -0.64 -14.49
N ALA A 33 -7.13 -1.21 -15.18
CA ALA A 33 -8.43 -1.53 -14.61
C ALA A 33 -8.32 -2.56 -13.49
N CYS A 34 -7.52 -3.63 -13.67
CA CYS A 34 -7.28 -4.63 -12.63
C CYS A 34 -6.63 -4.02 -11.39
N HIS A 35 -5.61 -3.18 -11.56
CA HIS A 35 -4.96 -2.49 -10.45
C HIS A 35 -5.89 -1.47 -9.77
N ALA A 36 -6.71 -0.75 -10.54
CA ALA A 36 -7.71 0.16 -10.01
C ALA A 36 -8.79 -0.58 -9.20
N ALA A 37 -9.21 -1.77 -9.64
CA ALA A 37 -10.15 -2.60 -8.90
C ALA A 37 -9.60 -2.98 -7.52
N TRP A 38 -8.33 -3.38 -7.43
CA TRP A 38 -7.67 -3.63 -6.14
C TRP A 38 -7.59 -2.39 -5.25
N LEU A 39 -7.27 -1.22 -5.81
CA LEU A 39 -7.27 0.03 -5.07
C LEU A 39 -8.67 0.39 -4.56
N LEU A 40 -9.71 0.18 -5.36
CA LEU A 40 -11.10 0.42 -4.98
C LEU A 40 -11.52 -0.44 -3.80
N VAL A 41 -11.02 -1.68 -3.70
CA VAL A 41 -11.27 -2.56 -2.55
C VAL A 41 -10.43 -2.16 -1.34
N LEU A 42 -9.13 -1.88 -1.52
CA LEU A 42 -8.20 -1.64 -0.41
C LEU A 42 -8.32 -0.24 0.19
N ALA A 43 -8.72 0.77 -0.59
CA ALA A 43 -8.87 2.15 -0.13
C ALA A 43 -9.89 2.31 1.02
N PRO A 44 -11.15 1.83 0.92
CA PRO A 44 -12.11 1.96 2.02
C PRO A 44 -11.66 1.20 3.26
N ILE A 45 -11.09 0.00 3.10
CA ILE A 45 -10.54 -0.79 4.21
C ILE A 45 -9.44 0.00 4.93
N THR A 46 -8.50 0.57 4.18
CA THR A 46 -7.41 1.39 4.71
C THR A 46 -7.94 2.63 5.44
N GLY A 47 -8.92 3.33 4.85
CA GLY A 47 -9.55 4.50 5.47
C GLY A 47 -10.26 4.16 6.80
N LEU A 48 -11.05 3.08 6.82
CA LEU A 48 -11.71 2.58 8.02
C LEU A 48 -10.70 2.19 9.10
N MET A 49 -9.62 1.50 8.75
CA MET A 49 -8.56 1.15 9.70
C MET A 49 -7.94 2.39 10.35
N ILE A 50 -7.65 3.44 9.57
CA ILE A 50 -7.10 4.69 10.10
C ILE A 50 -8.09 5.39 11.05
N GLY A 51 -9.36 5.44 10.66
CA GLY A 51 -10.43 6.04 11.47
C GLY A 51 -10.63 5.34 12.80
N TYR A 52 -10.79 4.01 12.78
CA TYR A 52 -11.31 3.25 13.91
C TYR A 52 -10.27 2.52 14.76
N LEU A 53 -9.08 2.17 14.23
CA LEU A 53 -8.09 1.41 14.99
C LEU A 53 -7.11 2.30 15.75
N PRO A 54 -6.64 1.91 16.95
CA PRO A 54 -5.60 2.62 17.67
C PRO A 54 -4.28 2.63 16.88
N SER A 55 -3.46 3.66 17.07
CA SER A 55 -2.22 3.87 16.30
C SER A 55 -1.24 2.70 16.38
N SER A 56 -1.20 1.97 17.50
CA SER A 56 -0.39 0.76 17.70
C SER A 56 -0.76 -0.38 16.74
N LYS A 57 -2.06 -0.69 16.60
CA LYS A 57 -2.55 -1.75 15.69
C LYS A 57 -2.30 -1.38 14.23
N ILE A 58 -2.54 -0.11 13.86
CA ILE A 58 -2.28 0.38 12.49
C ILE A 58 -0.80 0.16 12.12
N ARG A 59 0.15 0.40 13.03
CA ARG A 59 1.58 0.18 12.76
C ARG A 59 1.91 -1.27 12.43
N ILE A 60 1.32 -2.24 13.15
CA ILE A 60 1.55 -3.67 12.91
C ILE A 60 0.98 -4.05 11.54
N ILE A 61 -0.25 -3.64 11.25
CA ILE A 61 -0.91 -3.91 9.96
C ILE A 61 -0.13 -3.28 8.81
N ALA A 62 0.37 -2.04 8.98
CA ALA A 62 1.20 -1.37 7.98
C ALA A 62 2.49 -2.15 7.70
N VAL A 63 3.18 -2.62 8.73
CA VAL A 63 4.40 -3.44 8.57
C VAL A 63 4.08 -4.76 7.89
N ALA A 64 3.00 -5.43 8.27
CA ALA A 64 2.58 -6.68 7.63
C ALA A 64 2.25 -6.47 6.14
N ALA A 65 1.49 -5.42 5.80
CA ALA A 65 1.16 -5.07 4.43
C ALA A 65 2.41 -4.75 3.59
N LEU A 66 3.37 -3.99 4.15
CA LEU A 66 4.64 -3.70 3.49
C LEU A 66 5.47 -4.97 3.31
N ALA A 67 5.59 -5.81 4.33
CA ALA A 67 6.33 -7.07 4.25
C ALA A 67 5.76 -8.01 3.18
N LEU A 68 4.43 -8.16 3.12
CA LEU A 68 3.75 -8.94 2.09
C LEU A 68 3.94 -8.33 0.69
N GLY A 69 3.82 -7.01 0.57
CA GLY A 69 4.03 -6.29 -0.69
C GLY A 69 5.47 -6.45 -1.21
N PHE A 70 6.47 -6.22 -0.36
CA PHE A 70 7.89 -6.43 -0.70
C PHE A 70 8.19 -7.90 -0.98
N GLY A 71 7.64 -8.82 -0.20
CA GLY A 71 7.76 -10.26 -0.44
C GLY A 71 7.24 -10.67 -1.82
N GLY A 72 6.08 -10.13 -2.24
CA GLY A 72 5.55 -10.34 -3.58
C GLY A 72 6.45 -9.78 -4.68
N VAL A 73 6.94 -8.54 -4.52
CA VAL A 73 7.84 -7.88 -5.47
C VAL A 73 9.16 -8.67 -5.63
N ILE A 74 9.81 -9.01 -4.51
CA ILE A 74 11.04 -9.80 -4.50
C ILE A 74 10.79 -11.20 -5.08
N GLY A 75 9.67 -11.82 -4.72
CA GLY A 75 9.28 -13.14 -5.21
C GLY A 75 9.16 -13.19 -6.73
N VAL A 76 8.56 -12.17 -7.36
CA VAL A 76 8.52 -12.04 -8.82
C VAL A 76 9.93 -11.94 -9.40
N GLY A 77 10.84 -11.21 -8.75
CA GLY A 77 12.22 -11.06 -9.21
C GLY A 77 12.99 -12.38 -9.18
N VAL A 78 12.89 -13.11 -8.07
CA VAL A 78 13.47 -14.43 -7.90
C VAL A 78 12.89 -15.40 -8.93
N TRP A 79 11.57 -15.42 -9.10
CA TRP A 79 10.91 -16.27 -10.09
C TRP A 79 11.35 -15.93 -11.52
N GLN A 80 11.42 -14.64 -11.89
CA GLN A 80 11.90 -14.23 -13.21
C GLN A 80 13.36 -14.61 -13.47
N TYR A 81 14.20 -14.54 -12.44
CA TYR A 81 15.58 -14.99 -12.54
C TYR A 81 15.64 -16.49 -12.90
N PHE A 82 14.92 -17.35 -12.18
CA PHE A 82 14.97 -18.78 -12.47
C PHE A 82 14.23 -19.15 -13.75
N ALA A 83 13.00 -18.65 -13.94
CA ALA A 83 12.11 -19.08 -15.02
C ALA A 83 12.49 -18.52 -16.39
N TRP A 84 13.11 -17.33 -16.45
CA TRP A 84 13.40 -16.67 -17.73
C TRP A 84 14.87 -16.31 -17.92
N TRP A 85 15.56 -15.78 -16.91
CA TRP A 85 16.94 -15.32 -17.10
C TRP A 85 17.91 -16.45 -17.44
N THR A 86 17.75 -17.62 -16.80
CA THR A 86 18.63 -18.78 -17.05
C THR A 86 18.58 -19.28 -18.51
N PRO A 87 17.40 -19.48 -19.15
CA PRO A 87 17.34 -19.87 -20.56
C PRO A 87 17.44 -18.70 -21.55
N ALA A 88 17.34 -17.44 -21.10
CA ALA A 88 17.35 -16.30 -22.01
C ALA A 88 18.68 -16.13 -22.75
N SER A 89 18.60 -15.83 -24.05
CA SER A 89 19.76 -15.42 -24.86
C SER A 89 20.40 -14.13 -24.33
N GLU A 90 21.69 -13.91 -24.63
CA GLU A 90 22.46 -12.75 -24.16
C GLU A 90 21.80 -11.42 -24.54
N ARG A 91 21.35 -11.26 -25.79
CA ARG A 91 20.62 -10.07 -26.25
C ARG A 91 19.30 -9.87 -25.51
N ALA A 92 18.60 -10.94 -25.13
CA ALA A 92 17.35 -10.82 -24.38
C ALA A 92 17.61 -10.33 -22.94
N ARG A 93 18.73 -10.71 -22.33
CA ARG A 93 19.12 -10.33 -20.96
C ARG A 93 19.30 -8.82 -20.77
N GLU A 94 19.64 -8.07 -21.83
CA GLU A 94 19.70 -6.60 -21.79
C GLU A 94 18.37 -5.95 -21.34
N TYR A 95 17.25 -6.65 -21.53
CA TYR A 95 15.92 -6.14 -21.22
C TYR A 95 15.34 -6.67 -19.90
N VAL A 96 16.17 -7.19 -18.99
CA VAL A 96 15.70 -7.82 -17.75
C VAL A 96 14.92 -6.87 -16.85
N VAL A 97 15.32 -5.61 -16.79
CA VAL A 97 14.66 -4.59 -15.96
C VAL A 97 13.25 -4.31 -16.51
N GLN A 98 13.12 -4.11 -17.82
CA GLN A 98 11.84 -3.90 -18.50
C GLN A 98 10.93 -5.11 -18.31
N ARG A 99 11.46 -6.32 -18.48
CA ARG A 99 10.69 -7.56 -18.27
C ARG A 99 10.25 -7.70 -16.81
N TYR A 100 11.11 -7.39 -15.85
CA TYR A 100 10.77 -7.45 -14.43
C TYR A 100 9.61 -6.51 -14.10
N PHE A 101 9.68 -5.25 -14.51
CA PHE A 101 8.58 -4.30 -14.32
C PHE A 101 7.32 -4.69 -15.07
N PHE A 102 7.45 -5.22 -16.29
CA PHE A 102 6.33 -5.78 -17.04
C PHE A 102 5.65 -6.91 -16.27
N SER A 103 6.43 -7.78 -15.64
CA SER A 103 5.92 -8.92 -14.86
C SER A 103 5.24 -8.47 -13.58
N LEU A 104 5.78 -7.45 -12.91
CA LEU A 104 5.13 -6.82 -11.77
C LEU A 104 3.81 -6.17 -12.17
N ALA A 105 3.76 -5.49 -13.31
CA ALA A 105 2.52 -4.91 -13.83
C ALA A 105 1.49 -5.97 -14.23
N CYS A 106 1.94 -7.14 -14.71
CA CYS A 106 1.06 -8.26 -15.03
C CYS A 106 0.66 -9.08 -13.80
N LEU A 107 1.23 -8.83 -12.62
CA LEU A 107 0.85 -9.50 -11.37
C LEU A 107 -0.48 -8.94 -10.85
N VAL A 108 -1.57 -9.28 -11.52
CA VAL A 108 -2.91 -8.82 -11.18
C VAL A 108 -3.62 -9.72 -10.18
N ASP A 109 -3.18 -10.98 -10.06
CA ASP A 109 -3.79 -11.96 -9.13
C ASP A 109 -3.42 -11.70 -7.66
N PHE A 110 -2.26 -11.06 -7.43
CA PHE A 110 -1.79 -10.69 -6.11
C PHE A 110 -1.48 -9.20 -6.05
N PRO A 111 -2.17 -8.40 -5.20
CA PRO A 111 -2.07 -6.95 -5.21
C PRO A 111 -0.81 -6.41 -4.52
N ALA A 112 0.38 -6.90 -4.88
CA ALA A 112 1.64 -6.55 -4.22
C ALA A 112 1.89 -5.02 -4.20
N VAL A 113 1.69 -4.37 -5.36
CA VAL A 113 1.89 -2.92 -5.49
C VAL A 113 0.87 -2.15 -4.66
N GLN A 114 -0.39 -2.57 -4.65
CA GLN A 114 -1.45 -1.91 -3.88
C GLN A 114 -1.28 -2.15 -2.38
N LEU A 115 -0.75 -3.30 -1.96
CA LEU A 115 -0.38 -3.57 -0.57
C LEU A 115 0.76 -2.67 -0.11
N LEU A 116 1.78 -2.42 -0.95
CA LEU A 116 2.84 -1.46 -0.66
C LEU A 116 2.27 -0.05 -0.48
N ILE A 117 1.43 0.41 -1.42
CA ILE A 117 0.77 1.73 -1.33
C ILE A 117 -0.07 1.83 -0.05
N SER A 118 -0.92 0.83 0.21
CA SER A 118 -1.78 0.79 1.39
C SER A 118 -0.97 0.77 2.68
N GLY A 119 0.12 0.00 2.72
CA GLY A 119 1.04 -0.06 3.85
C GLY A 119 1.72 1.28 4.15
N VAL A 120 2.14 2.02 3.12
CA VAL A 120 2.68 3.39 3.27
C VAL A 120 1.61 4.34 3.81
N VAL A 121 0.40 4.32 3.24
CA VAL A 121 -0.71 5.17 3.69
C VAL A 121 -1.08 4.89 5.15
N LEU A 122 -1.21 3.61 5.53
CA LEU A 122 -1.44 3.19 6.92
C LEU A 122 -0.31 3.66 7.84
N ARG A 123 0.96 3.56 7.39
CA ARG A 123 2.11 4.02 8.18
C ARG A 123 2.05 5.52 8.45
N ILE A 124 1.74 6.32 7.44
CA ILE A 124 1.56 7.77 7.57
C ILE A 124 0.37 8.06 8.51
N GLY A 125 -0.76 7.39 8.31
CA GLY A 125 -1.95 7.52 9.17
C GLY A 125 -1.65 7.21 10.64
N ALA A 126 -0.86 6.17 10.92
CA ALA A 126 -0.46 5.82 12.29
C ALA A 126 0.44 6.88 12.93
N ILE A 127 1.34 7.50 12.16
CA ILE A 127 2.20 8.59 12.64
C ILE A 127 1.35 9.79 13.02
N LEU A 128 0.47 10.24 12.12
CA LEU A 128 -0.42 11.38 12.35
C LEU A 128 -1.34 11.14 13.56
N LYS A 129 -1.95 9.94 13.66
CA LYS A 129 -2.80 9.57 14.79
C LYS A 129 -2.04 9.57 16.12
N SER A 130 -0.83 9.02 16.15
CA SER A 130 -0.02 9.01 17.37
C SER A 130 0.43 10.41 17.84
N ARG A 131 0.51 11.38 16.93
CA ARG A 131 0.78 12.79 17.29
C ARG A 131 -0.44 13.42 17.96
N ARG A 132 -1.65 13.14 17.45
CA ARG A 132 -2.90 13.61 18.04
C ARG A 132 -3.13 13.02 19.44
N GLU A 133 -2.98 11.70 19.58
CA GLU A 133 -3.12 11.01 20.88
C GLU A 133 -2.14 11.57 21.94
N ARG A 134 -0.93 11.98 21.55
CA ARG A 134 0.03 12.64 22.45
C ARG A 134 -0.38 14.05 22.84
N ALA A 135 -0.93 14.83 21.91
CA ALA A 135 -1.42 16.18 22.21
C ALA A 135 -2.58 16.11 23.21
N ASP A 136 -3.56 15.24 22.96
CA ASP A 136 -4.72 15.05 23.85
C ASP A 136 -4.30 14.57 25.26
N GLY A 137 -3.24 13.75 25.35
CA GLY A 137 -2.71 13.28 26.63
C GLY A 137 -1.99 14.33 27.47
N ILE A 138 -1.33 15.32 26.83
CA ILE A 138 -0.64 16.42 27.53
C ILE A 138 -1.68 17.31 28.23
N ASP A 139 -2.77 17.63 27.54
CA ASP A 139 -3.83 18.49 28.08
C ASP A 139 -4.48 17.86 29.33
N HIS A 140 -4.67 16.54 29.31
CA HIS A 140 -5.26 15.84 30.46
C HIS A 140 -4.32 15.80 31.67
N SER A 141 -3.02 15.59 31.45
CA SER A 141 -2.01 15.61 32.52
C SER A 141 -1.91 16.99 33.16
N SER A 142 -1.90 18.07 32.36
CA SER A 142 -1.83 19.44 32.88
C SER A 142 -3.06 19.82 33.71
N ASN A 143 -4.26 19.47 33.24
CA ASN A 143 -5.50 19.73 34.00
C ASN A 143 -5.54 18.94 35.32
N SER A 144 -5.05 17.70 35.33
CA SER A 144 -4.98 16.90 36.55
C SER A 144 -3.98 17.47 37.59
N SER A 145 -2.86 18.04 37.13
CA SER A 145 -1.88 18.71 38.00
C SER A 145 -2.45 19.97 38.62
N LEU A 146 -3.08 20.84 37.83
CA LEU A 146 -3.70 22.08 38.31
C LEU A 146 -4.80 21.79 39.35
N ALA A 147 -5.65 20.81 39.07
CA ALA A 147 -6.69 20.39 40.02
C ALA A 147 -6.11 19.86 41.34
N ALA A 148 -4.97 19.16 41.29
CA ALA A 148 -4.28 18.70 42.49
C ALA A 148 -3.64 19.85 43.28
N GLU A 149 -3.04 20.82 42.60
CA GLU A 149 -2.44 22.01 43.24
C GLU A 149 -3.50 22.89 43.92
N ASP A 150 -4.65 23.10 43.27
CA ASP A 150 -5.78 23.84 43.83
C ASP A 150 -6.34 23.15 45.09
N ALA A 151 -6.49 21.83 45.07
CA ALA A 151 -6.94 21.07 46.22
C ALA A 151 -5.98 21.19 47.42
N VAL A 152 -4.67 21.18 47.17
CA VAL A 152 -3.64 21.38 48.19
C VAL A 152 -3.65 22.82 48.73
N SER A 153 -3.88 23.81 47.86
CA SER A 153 -3.98 25.22 48.25
C SER A 153 -5.16 25.48 49.19
N VAL A 154 -6.34 24.96 48.85
CA VAL A 154 -7.55 25.07 49.70
C VAL A 154 -7.33 24.42 51.07
N ALA A 155 -6.69 23.24 51.10
CA ALA A 155 -6.37 22.55 52.34
C ALA A 155 -5.44 23.38 53.26
N ARG A 156 -4.49 24.13 52.70
CA ARG A 156 -3.58 25.00 53.47
C ARG A 156 -4.28 26.24 54.04
N THR A 157 -5.30 26.77 53.37
CA THR A 157 -6.04 27.94 53.87
C THR A 157 -7.03 27.59 54.99
N ALA A 158 -7.36 26.31 55.16
CA ALA A 158 -8.33 25.85 56.17
C ALA A 158 -7.70 25.52 57.54
N THR A 159 -6.37 25.59 57.66
CA THR A 159 -5.60 25.34 58.90
C THR A 159 -5.08 26.64 59.50
#